data_AF-A0A815DHB8-F1
#
_entry.id   AF-A0A815DHB8-F1
#
_cell.length_a   1.000
_cell.length_b   1.000
_cell.length_c   1.000
_cell.angle_alpha   90.00
_cell.angle_beta   90.00
_cell.angle_gamma   90.00
#
_symmetry.space_group_name_H-M   'P 1'
#
loop_
_entity.id
_entity.type
_entity.pdbx_description
1 polymer ?
#
loop_
_entity_poly.entity_id
_entity_poly.type
_entity_poly.pdbx_seq_one_letter_code
_entity_poly.pdbx_strand_id
1 'polypeptide(L)'
;MSNLERLNLYIVVDSTLTFIEGNYLKKLNEFQFSIISRIYNLKKLNLPSTKDIQQTFIDFQTENIISYVDYFPESNKGQCHVYSYPSKMEYYKYITNKFPGGLFKYVRVVSLFDEKPFEHEFFLRIQKSFPFMESLSINNNKPQKCKQSNDNHGNLSLIQYSSLTELCIIDVHDDYIDEFLSDTKTYLEANFDLYIKYESLQRITDNFTRENTRINCTKVNKLYLHDNSKHSNTLEEYFPIAKVIPRSVF
;
A
#
# COMPACT_ATOMS: atom_id res chain seq x y z
N MET A 1 -21.04 12.88 34.19
CA MET A 1 -19.59 12.78 33.96
C MET A 1 -19.34 11.48 33.24
N SER A 2 -18.96 11.52 31.95
CA SER A 2 -18.67 10.29 31.20
C SER A 2 -17.27 9.82 31.57
N ASN A 3 -17.16 8.68 32.24
CA ASN A 3 -15.89 8.01 32.54
C ASN A 3 -15.38 7.33 31.26
N LEU A 4 -15.01 8.13 30.25
CA LEU A 4 -14.39 7.63 29.04
C LEU A 4 -12.90 7.43 29.32
N GLU A 5 -12.52 6.20 29.70
CA GLU A 5 -11.15 5.86 30.06
C GLU A 5 -10.22 5.80 28.85
N ARG A 6 -10.73 5.40 27.68
CA ARG A 6 -9.95 5.24 26.45
C ARG A 6 -10.75 5.58 25.19
N LEU A 7 -10.12 6.29 24.26
CA LEU A 7 -10.66 6.58 22.91
C LEU A 7 -9.62 6.20 21.84
N ASN A 8 -10.03 5.36 20.88
CA ASN A 8 -9.26 5.12 19.65
C ASN A 8 -9.98 5.80 18.50
N LEU A 9 -9.27 6.65 17.76
CA LEU A 9 -9.86 7.50 16.73
C LEU A 9 -9.14 7.30 15.40
N TYR A 10 -9.87 6.86 14.38
CA TYR A 10 -9.41 6.85 12.99
C TYR A 10 -10.16 7.93 12.22
N ILE A 11 -9.44 8.93 11.74
CA ILE A 11 -10.02 10.04 10.97
C ILE A 11 -9.33 10.12 9.61
N VAL A 12 -10.15 10.19 8.56
CA VAL A 12 -9.73 10.59 7.23
C VAL A 12 -10.43 11.90 6.89
N VAL A 13 -9.66 12.93 6.55
CA VAL A 13 -10.21 14.23 6.11
C VAL A 13 -9.60 14.62 4.77
N ASP A 14 -10.48 14.89 3.81
CA ASP A 14 -10.14 15.50 2.54
C ASP A 14 -10.47 17.00 2.61
N SER A 15 -9.46 17.85 2.40
CA SER A 15 -9.54 19.31 2.49
C SER A 15 -8.97 19.96 1.23
N THR A 16 -9.33 21.21 0.96
CA THR A 16 -8.79 21.96 -0.19
C THR A 16 -7.80 23.05 0.22
N LEU A 17 -7.60 23.29 1.53
CA LEU A 17 -6.90 24.48 2.02
C LEU A 17 -5.75 24.15 2.97
N THR A 18 -5.99 23.32 4.00
CA THR A 18 -4.99 23.02 5.04
C THR A 18 -5.16 21.61 5.60
N PHE A 19 -4.09 21.07 6.20
CA PHE A 19 -4.13 19.86 7.02
C PHE A 19 -4.81 20.12 8.37
N ILE A 20 -5.25 19.05 9.05
CA ILE A 20 -5.76 19.14 10.42
C ILE A 20 -4.62 19.46 11.40
N GLU A 21 -4.87 20.40 12.31
CA GLU A 21 -3.98 20.75 13.42
C GLU A 21 -4.51 20.16 14.75
N GLY A 22 -3.59 19.81 15.66
CA GLY A 22 -3.90 19.13 16.93
C GLY A 22 -4.67 19.93 17.99
N ASN A 23 -5.03 21.19 17.75
CA ASN A 23 -5.49 22.10 18.82
C ASN A 23 -6.81 21.73 19.52
N TYR A 24 -7.55 20.72 19.05
CA TYR A 24 -8.93 20.44 19.48
C TYR A 24 -9.13 19.20 20.40
N LEU A 25 -8.09 18.47 20.83
CA LEU A 25 -8.27 17.15 21.49
C LEU A 25 -7.64 17.01 22.92
N LYS A 26 -7.50 18.11 23.66
CA LYS A 26 -6.66 18.22 24.88
C LYS A 26 -7.20 17.63 26.22
N LYS A 27 -8.21 16.74 26.25
CA LYS A 27 -8.90 16.34 27.52
C LYS A 27 -9.02 14.82 27.81
N LEU A 28 -8.17 13.96 27.25
CA LEU A 28 -8.28 12.50 27.42
C LEU A 28 -7.06 11.92 28.17
N ASN A 29 -7.30 10.97 29.09
CA ASN A 29 -6.26 10.29 29.89
C ASN A 29 -5.42 9.31 29.05
N GLU A 30 -6.06 8.56 28.14
CA GLU A 30 -5.40 7.78 27.09
C GLU A 30 -6.04 8.10 25.75
N PHE A 31 -5.25 8.68 24.83
CA PHE A 31 -5.70 9.05 23.50
C PHE A 31 -4.84 8.36 22.44
N GLN A 32 -5.41 7.40 21.72
CA GLN A 32 -4.77 6.82 20.55
C GLN A 32 -5.48 7.31 19.29
N PHE A 33 -4.71 7.79 18.32
CA PHE A 33 -5.27 8.31 17.09
C PHE A 33 -4.42 7.98 15.88
N SER A 34 -5.08 7.93 14.73
CA SER A 34 -4.49 7.95 13.41
C SER A 34 -5.33 8.88 12.54
N ILE A 35 -4.71 9.97 12.11
CA ILE A 35 -5.33 11.03 11.32
C ILE A 35 -4.62 11.09 9.98
N ILE A 36 -5.34 10.79 8.91
CA ILE A 36 -4.89 11.00 7.55
C ILE A 36 -5.60 12.24 7.02
N SER A 37 -4.84 13.26 6.67
CA SER A 37 -5.34 14.47 6.06
C SER A 37 -4.78 14.60 4.65
N ARG A 38 -5.64 14.85 3.67
CA ARG A 38 -5.24 15.08 2.29
C ARG A 38 -5.66 16.47 1.85
N ILE A 39 -4.79 17.10 1.08
CA ILE A 39 -5.07 18.37 0.46
C ILE A 39 -4.99 18.23 -1.05
N TYR A 40 -6.00 18.76 -1.73
CA TYR A 40 -6.07 18.82 -3.18
C TYR A 40 -5.88 20.25 -3.66
N ASN A 41 -5.38 20.42 -4.87
CA ASN A 41 -5.14 21.72 -5.49
C ASN A 41 -4.14 22.56 -4.69
N LEU A 42 -2.91 22.04 -4.49
CA LEU A 42 -1.82 22.79 -3.87
C LEU A 42 -1.54 24.09 -4.64
N LYS A 43 -2.18 25.19 -4.22
CA LYS A 43 -1.70 26.53 -4.54
C LYS A 43 -0.36 26.67 -3.82
N LYS A 44 0.63 27.31 -4.46
CA LYS A 44 2.00 27.56 -3.93
C LYS A 44 1.97 28.42 -2.64
N LEU A 45 1.40 27.90 -1.57
CA LEU A 45 1.36 28.47 -0.23
C LEU A 45 2.26 27.62 0.66
N ASN A 46 2.82 28.25 1.69
CA ASN A 46 3.80 27.68 2.63
C ASN A 46 3.40 26.27 3.08
N LEU A 47 4.02 25.27 2.46
CA LEU A 47 3.73 23.87 2.68
C LEU A 47 4.39 23.42 4.00
N PRO A 48 3.62 23.01 5.03
CA PRO A 48 4.20 22.60 6.30
C PRO A 48 5.09 21.37 6.13
N SER A 49 6.23 21.34 6.81
CA SER A 49 7.07 20.15 6.92
C SER A 49 6.48 19.15 7.91
N THR A 50 7.01 17.93 7.91
CA THR A 50 6.73 16.93 8.96
C THR A 50 6.94 17.51 10.37
N LYS A 51 8.02 18.28 10.56
CA LYS A 51 8.34 18.89 11.85
C LYS A 51 7.29 19.94 12.26
N ASP A 52 6.84 20.76 11.30
CA ASP A 52 5.82 21.78 11.56
C ASP A 52 4.51 21.16 12.01
N ILE A 53 4.06 20.08 11.34
CA ILE A 53 2.85 19.36 11.75
C ILE A 53 3.02 18.72 13.12
N GLN A 54 4.13 18.00 13.34
CA GLN A 54 4.39 17.33 14.62
C GLN A 54 4.39 18.33 15.80
N GLN A 55 4.90 19.55 15.58
CA GLN A 55 4.92 20.62 16.57
C GLN A 55 3.53 21.07 17.00
N THR A 56 2.49 20.92 16.15
CA THR A 56 1.10 21.23 16.52
C THR A 56 0.51 20.26 17.55
N PHE A 57 1.20 19.16 17.82
CA PHE A 57 0.81 18.14 18.80
C PHE A 57 1.70 18.12 20.05
N ILE A 58 2.61 19.09 20.24
CA ILE A 58 3.57 19.08 21.36
C ILE A 58 2.89 19.08 22.75
N ASP A 59 1.70 19.65 22.85
CA ASP A 59 0.95 19.74 24.12
C ASP A 59 0.24 18.43 24.50
N PHE A 60 0.26 17.40 23.65
CA PHE A 60 -0.38 16.12 23.96
C PHE A 60 0.52 15.30 24.88
N GLN A 61 -0.04 14.84 26.00
CA GLN A 61 0.66 14.00 26.99
C GLN A 61 0.96 12.57 26.50
N THR A 62 0.67 12.23 25.24
CA THR A 62 0.96 10.91 24.67
C THR A 62 2.43 10.79 24.32
N GLU A 63 3.07 9.72 24.81
CA GLU A 63 4.54 9.62 24.87
C GLU A 63 5.25 9.62 23.51
N ASN A 64 4.57 9.34 22.38
CA ASN A 64 5.17 9.43 21.04
C ASN A 64 4.12 9.71 19.95
N ILE A 65 4.14 10.92 19.38
CA ILE A 65 3.36 11.26 18.17
C ILE A 65 4.30 11.26 16.98
N ILE A 66 3.95 10.51 15.94
CA ILE A 66 4.70 10.44 14.68
C ILE A 66 3.86 11.12 13.62
N SER A 67 4.53 11.88 12.74
CA SER A 67 3.88 12.43 11.54
C SER A 67 4.73 12.20 10.30
N TYR A 68 4.07 12.16 9.14
CA TYR A 68 4.69 12.16 7.84
C TYR A 68 3.92 13.09 6.92
N VAL A 69 4.64 13.98 6.24
CA VAL A 69 4.07 14.88 5.26
C VAL A 69 4.70 14.61 3.89
N ASP A 70 3.84 14.36 2.92
CA ASP A 70 4.19 14.09 1.55
C ASP A 70 3.47 15.06 0.61
N TYR A 71 4.20 15.49 -0.40
CA TYR A 71 3.71 16.38 -1.44
C TYR A 71 3.96 15.72 -2.78
N PHE A 72 2.95 15.79 -3.63
CA PHE A 72 2.84 15.12 -4.91
C PHE A 72 2.63 16.22 -5.98
N PRO A 73 3.72 16.82 -6.51
CA PRO A 73 3.63 17.96 -7.41
C PRO A 73 2.92 17.65 -8.74
N GLU A 74 3.06 16.44 -9.29
CA GLU A 74 2.45 16.09 -10.57
C GLU A 74 0.92 16.04 -10.49
N SER A 75 0.41 15.51 -9.38
CA SER A 75 -1.01 15.38 -9.08
C SER A 75 -1.57 16.56 -8.31
N ASN A 76 -0.73 17.54 -7.96
CA ASN A 76 -1.08 18.75 -7.22
C ASN A 76 -1.76 18.45 -5.87
N LYS A 77 -1.25 17.43 -5.15
CA LYS A 77 -1.81 16.92 -3.90
C LYS A 77 -0.79 16.90 -2.77
N GLY A 78 -1.28 17.00 -1.54
CA GLY A 78 -0.50 16.77 -0.33
C GLY A 78 -1.20 15.76 0.57
N GLN A 79 -0.40 15.04 1.35
CA GLN A 79 -0.88 14.13 2.37
C GLN A 79 -0.11 14.36 3.65
N CYS A 80 -0.83 14.28 4.76
CA CYS A 80 -0.26 14.18 6.08
C CYS A 80 -0.87 12.96 6.78
N HIS A 81 -0.03 12.13 7.40
CA HIS A 81 -0.48 11.11 8.34
C HIS A 81 0.14 11.42 9.70
N VAL A 82 -0.69 11.56 10.73
CA VAL A 82 -0.26 11.75 12.13
C VAL A 82 -0.88 10.64 12.98
N TYR A 83 -0.09 10.00 13.83
CA TYR A 83 -0.61 8.98 14.72
C TYR A 83 0.18 8.87 16.04
N SER A 84 -0.49 8.36 17.06
CA SER A 84 0.12 7.98 18.34
C SER A 84 0.84 6.63 18.22
N TYR A 85 2.04 6.50 18.80
CA TYR A 85 2.83 5.28 18.83
C TYR A 85 2.95 4.71 20.26
N PRO A 86 2.82 3.39 20.48
CA PRO A 86 2.52 2.35 19.49
C PRO A 86 1.08 2.43 18.98
N SER A 87 0.92 2.38 17.66
CA SER A 87 -0.40 2.45 17.02
C SER A 87 -1.07 1.08 17.01
N LYS A 88 -2.39 1.07 17.25
CA LYS A 88 -3.26 -0.10 17.06
C LYS A 88 -4.14 0.03 15.82
N MET A 89 -3.74 0.86 14.87
CA MET A 89 -4.48 1.01 13.62
C MET A 89 -4.46 -0.28 12.82
N GLU A 90 -5.60 -0.61 12.22
CA GLU A 90 -5.76 -1.76 11.32
C GLU A 90 -5.45 -1.39 9.86
N TYR A 91 -5.52 -0.09 9.52
CA TYR A 91 -5.37 0.43 8.17
C TYR A 91 -4.21 1.42 8.11
N TYR A 92 -3.27 1.22 7.18
CA TYR A 92 -2.26 2.21 6.84
C TYR A 92 -2.31 2.48 5.34
N LYS A 93 -3.03 3.54 4.98
CA LYS A 93 -3.27 3.90 3.59
C LYS A 93 -2.26 4.92 3.07
N TYR A 94 -1.95 4.85 1.78
CA TYR A 94 -1.12 5.77 1.01
C TYR A 94 0.31 5.93 1.55
N ILE A 95 0.96 4.81 1.83
CA ILE A 95 2.38 4.78 2.19
C ILE A 95 3.23 5.15 0.98
N THR A 96 4.17 6.06 1.17
CA THR A 96 5.09 6.59 0.14
C THR A 96 6.51 6.04 0.33
N ASN A 97 7.41 6.31 -0.62
CA ASN A 97 8.83 5.94 -0.52
C ASN A 97 9.54 6.54 0.71
N LYS A 98 8.98 7.60 1.31
CA LYS A 98 9.55 8.21 2.52
C LYS A 98 9.29 7.40 3.78
N PHE A 99 8.48 6.35 3.71
CA PHE A 99 8.19 5.50 4.85
C PHE A 99 9.48 4.88 5.42
N PRO A 100 9.86 5.19 6.66
CA PRO A 100 11.13 4.75 7.22
C PRO A 100 11.12 3.29 7.67
N GLY A 101 9.95 2.64 7.70
CA GLY A 101 9.75 1.33 8.30
C GLY A 101 9.23 1.43 9.74
N GLY A 102 9.30 0.32 10.47
CA GLY A 102 8.83 0.19 11.85
C GLY A 102 7.91 -1.03 12.00
N LEU A 103 7.64 -1.49 13.21
CA LEU A 103 6.82 -2.69 13.42
C LEU A 103 5.36 -2.34 13.72
N PHE A 104 4.46 -2.68 12.80
CA PHE A 104 3.03 -2.39 12.88
C PHE A 104 2.21 -3.68 12.94
N LYS A 105 2.29 -4.39 14.07
CA LYS A 105 1.67 -5.72 14.24
C LYS A 105 0.14 -5.76 14.16
N TYR A 106 -0.54 -4.63 14.25
CA TYR A 106 -2.01 -4.54 14.20
C TYR A 106 -2.55 -4.15 12.82
N VAL A 107 -1.69 -3.66 11.91
CA VAL A 107 -2.12 -3.29 10.56
C VAL A 107 -2.40 -4.57 9.77
N ARG A 108 -3.55 -4.58 9.08
CA ARG A 108 -4.02 -5.65 8.19
C ARG A 108 -4.15 -5.18 6.76
N VAL A 109 -4.50 -3.91 6.56
CA VAL A 109 -4.73 -3.35 5.23
C VAL A 109 -3.74 -2.23 4.96
N VAL A 110 -2.95 -2.39 3.91
CA VAL A 110 -1.97 -1.41 3.46
C VAL A 110 -2.31 -0.94 2.05
N SER A 111 -2.21 0.36 1.81
CA SER A 111 -2.15 0.87 0.44
C SER A 111 -0.90 1.71 0.21
N LEU A 112 -0.31 1.54 -0.96
CA LEU A 112 0.92 2.21 -1.39
C LEU A 112 0.59 3.20 -2.51
N PHE A 113 1.13 4.41 -2.40
CA PHE A 113 1.00 5.44 -3.43
C PHE A 113 2.21 6.37 -3.41
N ASP A 114 2.76 6.66 -4.59
CA ASP A 114 3.80 7.67 -4.76
C ASP A 114 3.85 8.12 -6.22
N GLU A 115 4.40 9.31 -6.47
CA GLU A 115 4.76 9.80 -7.80
C GLU A 115 6.17 9.36 -8.23
N LYS A 116 6.91 8.74 -7.30
CA LYS A 116 8.22 8.12 -7.55
C LYS A 116 8.08 6.60 -7.64
N PRO A 117 8.92 5.92 -8.44
CA PRO A 117 8.95 4.46 -8.49
C PRO A 117 9.15 3.79 -7.14
N PHE A 118 8.59 2.59 -6.94
CA PHE A 118 8.86 1.72 -5.81
C PHE A 118 9.89 0.63 -6.17
N GLU A 119 11.08 0.70 -5.60
CA GLU A 119 12.10 -0.33 -5.86
C GLU A 119 11.89 -1.57 -4.96
N HIS A 120 12.51 -2.70 -5.29
CA HIS A 120 12.42 -3.95 -4.52
C HIS A 120 12.62 -3.77 -2.99
N GLU A 121 13.64 -2.99 -2.60
CA GLU A 121 13.94 -2.69 -1.19
C GLU A 121 12.80 -1.98 -0.44
N PHE A 122 11.95 -1.25 -1.17
CA PHE A 122 10.76 -0.65 -0.59
C PHE A 122 9.75 -1.74 -0.20
N PHE A 123 9.47 -2.70 -1.09
CA PHE A 123 8.58 -3.82 -0.81
C PHE A 123 9.12 -4.70 0.32
N LEU A 124 10.44 -4.92 0.39
CA LEU A 124 11.06 -5.62 1.53
C LEU A 124 10.85 -4.87 2.85
N ARG A 125 10.92 -3.53 2.83
CA ARG A 125 10.63 -2.69 3.99
C ARG A 125 9.15 -2.77 4.39
N ILE A 126 8.22 -2.79 3.43
CA ILE A 126 6.78 -2.99 3.68
C ILE A 126 6.55 -4.34 4.34
N GLN A 127 7.09 -5.41 3.77
CA GLN A 127 6.95 -6.77 4.31
C GLN A 127 7.43 -6.87 5.77
N LYS A 128 8.62 -6.34 6.07
CA LYS A 128 9.18 -6.33 7.44
C LYS A 128 8.35 -5.49 8.42
N SER A 129 7.70 -4.45 7.92
CA SER A 129 6.96 -3.51 8.74
C SER A 129 5.55 -4.02 9.10
N PHE A 130 4.97 -4.84 8.23
CA PHE A 130 3.59 -5.31 8.33
C PHE A 130 3.52 -6.86 8.26
N PRO A 131 4.02 -7.57 9.29
CA PRO A 131 4.14 -9.04 9.24
C PRO A 131 2.80 -9.78 9.14
N PHE A 132 1.69 -9.13 9.50
CA PHE A 132 0.33 -9.69 9.50
C PHE A 132 -0.57 -8.99 8.47
N MET A 133 0.00 -8.37 7.44
CA MET A 133 -0.77 -7.72 6.37
C MET A 133 -1.56 -8.75 5.58
N GLU A 134 -2.87 -8.53 5.49
CA GLU A 134 -3.85 -9.38 4.80
C GLU A 134 -4.22 -8.81 3.42
N SER A 135 -4.26 -7.48 3.28
CA SER A 135 -4.58 -6.80 2.02
C SER A 135 -3.52 -5.76 1.67
N LEU A 136 -3.01 -5.85 0.44
CA LEU A 136 -2.07 -4.89 -0.14
C LEU A 136 -2.65 -4.31 -1.43
N SER A 137 -2.79 -2.99 -1.48
CA SER A 137 -3.14 -2.27 -2.70
C SER A 137 -2.00 -1.36 -3.13
N ILE A 138 -1.70 -1.34 -4.43
CA ILE A 138 -0.62 -0.53 -5.00
C ILE A 138 -1.22 0.38 -6.06
N ASN A 139 -0.88 1.67 -5.99
CA ASN A 139 -1.21 2.65 -7.02
C ASN A 139 0.05 3.44 -7.36
N ASN A 140 0.72 3.03 -8.43
CA ASN A 140 1.93 3.68 -8.93
C ASN A 140 2.15 3.26 -10.38
N ASN A 141 2.10 4.22 -11.31
CA ASN A 141 2.29 3.97 -12.74
C ASN A 141 3.72 4.23 -13.23
N LYS A 142 4.65 4.56 -12.34
CA LYS A 142 6.04 4.82 -12.71
C LYS A 142 6.82 3.52 -12.77
N PRO A 143 7.63 3.29 -13.82
CA PRO A 143 8.47 2.09 -13.91
C PRO A 143 9.56 2.06 -12.85
N GLN A 144 9.95 0.86 -12.41
CA GLN A 144 11.12 0.66 -11.56
C GLN A 144 12.38 1.13 -12.30
N LYS A 145 13.26 1.86 -11.62
CA LYS A 145 14.52 2.31 -12.23
C LYS A 145 15.57 1.21 -12.18
N CYS A 146 15.63 0.48 -11.07
CA CYS A 146 16.55 -0.62 -10.87
C CYS A 146 15.85 -1.91 -11.26
N LYS A 147 15.69 -2.13 -12.58
CA LYS A 147 15.22 -3.41 -13.08
C LYS A 147 16.20 -4.48 -12.61
N GLN A 148 15.67 -5.55 -12.04
CA GLN A 148 16.43 -6.75 -11.73
C GLN A 148 16.80 -7.42 -13.06
N SER A 149 17.77 -6.86 -13.79
CA SER A 149 18.34 -7.52 -14.98
C SER A 149 19.21 -8.68 -14.49
N ASN A 150 19.10 -9.81 -15.19
CA ASN A 150 19.81 -11.07 -14.90
C ASN A 150 21.34 -10.97 -14.81
N ASP A 151 21.94 -9.81 -15.10
CA ASP A 151 23.39 -9.65 -15.29
C ASP A 151 24.14 -9.17 -14.04
N ASN A 152 23.46 -8.76 -12.97
CA ASN A 152 24.12 -8.42 -11.70
C ASN A 152 23.31 -8.96 -10.53
N HIS A 153 23.49 -10.25 -10.22
CA HIS A 153 23.01 -10.92 -9.01
C HIS A 153 23.64 -10.31 -7.74
N GLY A 154 23.33 -9.04 -7.44
CA GLY A 154 23.12 -8.67 -6.05
C GLY A 154 21.98 -9.55 -5.57
N ASN A 155 22.30 -10.49 -4.68
CA ASN A 155 21.40 -11.52 -4.17
C ASN A 155 20.28 -10.85 -3.35
N LEU A 156 19.33 -10.20 -4.02
CA LEU A 156 18.21 -9.52 -3.38
C LEU A 156 17.33 -10.59 -2.72
N SER A 157 16.92 -10.31 -1.50
CA SER A 157 16.19 -11.28 -0.68
C SER A 157 14.79 -11.49 -1.23
N LEU A 158 14.43 -12.73 -1.49
CA LEU A 158 13.05 -13.12 -1.80
C LEU A 158 12.09 -12.53 -0.75
N ILE A 159 11.06 -11.82 -1.19
CA ILE A 159 10.08 -11.20 -0.30
C ILE A 159 8.95 -12.20 -0.03
N GLN A 160 8.71 -12.54 1.23
CA GLN A 160 7.61 -13.45 1.60
C GLN A 160 6.48 -12.69 2.31
N TYR A 161 5.27 -12.76 1.75
CA TYR A 161 4.06 -12.22 2.35
C TYR A 161 3.17 -13.33 2.93
N SER A 162 3.51 -13.81 4.13
CA SER A 162 2.88 -15.00 4.74
C SER A 162 1.40 -14.86 5.14
N SER A 163 0.90 -13.63 5.27
CA SER A 163 -0.49 -13.38 5.69
C SER A 163 -1.36 -12.78 4.58
N LEU A 164 -0.78 -12.54 3.39
CA LEU A 164 -1.48 -11.81 2.34
C LEU A 164 -2.55 -12.69 1.70
N THR A 165 -3.80 -12.25 1.85
CA THR A 165 -4.98 -12.88 1.26
C THR A 165 -5.56 -12.07 0.11
N GLU A 166 -5.16 -10.81 -0.05
CA GLU A 166 -5.65 -9.92 -1.09
C GLU A 166 -4.54 -9.03 -1.66
N LEU A 167 -4.35 -9.08 -2.99
CA LEU A 167 -3.42 -8.23 -3.73
C LEU A 167 -4.15 -7.44 -4.82
N CYS A 168 -4.13 -6.11 -4.72
CA CYS A 168 -4.74 -5.22 -5.69
C CYS A 168 -3.70 -4.39 -6.44
N ILE A 169 -3.51 -4.72 -7.72
CA ILE A 169 -2.49 -4.18 -8.64
C ILE A 169 -3.11 -3.78 -10.00
N ILE A 170 -4.27 -3.13 -9.96
CA ILE A 170 -5.03 -2.73 -11.16
C ILE A 170 -4.38 -1.53 -11.88
N ASP A 171 -4.02 -0.50 -11.12
CA ASP A 171 -3.54 0.79 -11.64
C ASP A 171 -2.05 0.96 -11.36
N VAL A 172 -1.27 -0.02 -11.81
CA VAL A 172 0.17 -0.07 -11.60
C VAL A 172 0.94 -0.22 -12.90
N HIS A 173 2.22 0.14 -12.88
CA HIS A 173 3.16 -0.24 -13.93
C HIS A 173 3.43 -1.76 -13.93
N ASP A 174 3.66 -2.33 -15.11
CA ASP A 174 3.90 -3.77 -15.31
C ASP A 174 5.08 -4.32 -14.48
N ASP A 175 6.11 -3.49 -14.22
CA ASP A 175 7.24 -3.87 -13.34
C ASP A 175 6.78 -4.33 -11.95
N TYR A 176 5.72 -3.72 -11.38
CA TYR A 176 5.18 -4.15 -10.08
C TYR A 176 4.38 -5.44 -10.19
N ILE A 177 3.73 -5.68 -11.32
CA ILE A 177 3.05 -6.96 -11.54
C ILE A 177 4.08 -8.08 -11.61
N ASP A 178 5.19 -7.86 -12.32
CA ASP A 178 6.32 -8.78 -12.35
C ASP A 178 6.98 -8.97 -10.97
N GLU A 179 7.14 -7.90 -10.19
CA GLU A 179 7.64 -7.93 -8.81
C GLU A 179 6.87 -8.92 -7.92
N PHE A 180 5.54 -8.93 -8.00
CA PHE A 180 4.70 -9.78 -7.14
C PHE A 180 4.40 -11.15 -7.75
N LEU A 181 4.23 -11.25 -9.07
CA LEU A 181 3.89 -12.52 -9.71
C LEU A 181 5.12 -13.39 -9.98
N SER A 182 6.32 -12.83 -10.14
CA SER A 182 7.55 -13.61 -10.34
C SER A 182 7.98 -14.29 -9.04
N ASP A 183 8.08 -15.62 -9.08
CA ASP A 183 8.51 -16.48 -7.96
C ASP A 183 9.98 -16.25 -7.55
N THR A 184 10.78 -15.69 -8.45
CA THR A 184 12.16 -15.28 -8.16
C THR A 184 12.27 -14.03 -7.29
N LYS A 185 11.18 -13.25 -7.15
CA LYS A 185 11.16 -11.95 -6.46
C LYS A 185 10.31 -11.97 -5.21
N THR A 186 9.13 -12.57 -5.33
CA THR A 186 8.14 -12.64 -4.26
C THR A 186 7.62 -14.06 -4.11
N TYR A 187 7.48 -14.51 -2.87
CA TYR A 187 6.71 -15.68 -2.53
C TYR A 187 5.37 -15.25 -1.91
N LEU A 188 4.28 -15.67 -2.55
CA LEU A 188 2.92 -15.54 -2.04
C LEU A 188 2.45 -16.88 -1.50
N GLU A 189 1.69 -16.88 -0.41
CA GLU A 189 1.04 -18.09 0.09
C GLU A 189 -0.13 -18.50 -0.83
N ALA A 190 -0.57 -19.75 -0.70
CA ALA A 190 -1.76 -20.22 -1.40
C ALA A 190 -3.02 -19.47 -0.94
N ASN A 191 -4.03 -19.46 -1.81
CA ASN A 191 -5.39 -19.02 -1.50
C ASN A 191 -5.54 -17.51 -1.29
N PHE A 192 -4.97 -16.71 -2.20
CA PHE A 192 -5.15 -15.26 -2.21
C PHE A 192 -6.00 -14.77 -3.39
N ASP A 193 -6.66 -13.63 -3.21
CA ASP A 193 -7.47 -12.94 -4.20
C ASP A 193 -6.60 -11.91 -4.94
N LEU A 194 -6.59 -11.95 -6.28
CA LEU A 194 -5.80 -11.06 -7.14
C LEU A 194 -6.70 -10.14 -7.96
N TYR A 195 -6.47 -8.83 -7.88
CA TYR A 195 -7.15 -7.83 -8.69
C TYR A 195 -6.17 -7.19 -9.67
N ILE A 196 -6.43 -7.33 -10.97
CA ILE A 196 -5.49 -6.96 -12.04
C ILE A 196 -6.23 -6.64 -13.35
N LYS A 197 -5.58 -5.91 -14.27
CA LYS A 197 -6.03 -5.77 -15.66
C LYS A 197 -5.60 -6.98 -16.49
N TYR A 198 -6.50 -7.53 -17.29
CA TYR A 198 -6.22 -8.71 -18.12
C TYR A 198 -5.08 -8.46 -19.09
N GLU A 199 -5.06 -7.29 -19.76
CA GLU A 199 -4.00 -6.94 -20.71
C GLU A 199 -2.61 -6.90 -20.06
N SER A 200 -2.50 -6.33 -18.86
CA SER A 200 -1.24 -6.30 -18.12
C SER A 200 -0.81 -7.70 -17.70
N LEU A 201 -1.76 -8.53 -17.27
CA LEU A 201 -1.50 -9.92 -16.92
C LEU A 201 -1.00 -10.72 -18.13
N GLN A 202 -1.62 -10.55 -19.31
CA GLN A 202 -1.16 -11.17 -20.56
C GLN A 202 0.28 -10.75 -20.91
N ARG A 203 0.62 -9.46 -20.80
CA ARG A 203 1.97 -8.97 -21.09
C ARG A 203 3.02 -9.58 -20.15
N ILE A 204 2.75 -9.59 -18.84
CA ILE A 204 3.73 -10.07 -17.85
C ILE A 204 3.94 -11.59 -17.89
N THR A 205 2.86 -12.33 -18.16
CA THR A 205 2.91 -13.80 -18.26
C THR A 205 3.33 -14.29 -19.65
N ASP A 206 3.67 -13.39 -20.58
CA ASP A 206 3.92 -13.69 -21.99
C ASP A 206 2.81 -14.58 -22.59
N ASN A 207 1.59 -14.05 -22.60
CA ASN A 207 0.38 -14.76 -23.02
C ASN A 207 0.17 -16.09 -22.28
N PHE A 208 0.43 -16.10 -20.97
CA PHE A 208 0.30 -17.27 -20.09
C PHE A 208 1.26 -18.43 -20.40
N THR A 209 2.49 -18.11 -20.83
CA THR A 209 3.53 -19.12 -21.12
C THR A 209 4.77 -19.01 -20.23
N ARG A 210 4.92 -17.92 -19.48
CA ARG A 210 6.13 -17.62 -18.71
C ARG A 210 6.18 -18.38 -17.38
N GLU A 211 7.09 -19.33 -17.22
CA GLU A 211 7.05 -20.26 -16.07
C GLU A 211 7.29 -19.59 -14.69
N ASN A 212 8.18 -18.59 -14.60
CA ASN A 212 8.50 -17.93 -13.32
C ASN A 212 7.30 -17.20 -12.68
N THR A 213 6.32 -16.76 -13.46
CA THR A 213 5.10 -16.11 -12.94
C THR A 213 4.01 -17.13 -12.62
N ARG A 214 4.10 -18.33 -13.18
CA ARG A 214 3.11 -19.40 -13.05
C ARG A 214 3.00 -19.90 -11.62
N ILE A 215 4.12 -20.03 -10.90
CA ILE A 215 4.14 -20.55 -9.53
C ILE A 215 3.26 -19.72 -8.59
N ASN A 216 3.34 -18.39 -8.63
CA ASN A 216 2.44 -17.56 -7.81
C ASN A 216 1.03 -17.47 -8.40
N CYS A 217 0.87 -17.53 -9.73
CA CYS A 217 -0.45 -17.52 -10.35
C CYS A 217 -1.29 -18.77 -9.99
N THR A 218 -0.66 -19.94 -9.86
CA THR A 218 -1.35 -21.18 -9.46
C THR A 218 -1.89 -21.16 -8.03
N LYS A 219 -1.45 -20.19 -7.22
CA LYS A 219 -1.87 -20.00 -5.82
C LYS A 219 -3.09 -19.09 -5.68
N VAL A 220 -3.50 -18.42 -6.75
CA VAL A 220 -4.64 -17.48 -6.76
C VAL A 220 -5.95 -18.24 -6.62
N ASN A 221 -6.78 -17.86 -5.66
CA ASN A 221 -8.11 -18.42 -5.43
C ASN A 221 -9.21 -17.67 -6.19
N LYS A 222 -9.12 -16.35 -6.27
CA LYS A 222 -10.01 -15.55 -7.11
C LYS A 222 -9.22 -14.57 -7.94
N LEU A 223 -9.54 -14.53 -9.23
CA LEU A 223 -8.93 -13.61 -10.16
C LEU A 223 -9.98 -12.59 -10.61
N TYR A 224 -9.87 -11.36 -10.11
CA TYR A 224 -10.73 -10.24 -10.48
C TYR A 224 -10.08 -9.46 -11.62
N LEU A 225 -10.71 -9.52 -12.80
CA LEU A 225 -10.22 -8.85 -14.00
C LEU A 225 -10.95 -7.54 -14.21
N HIS A 226 -10.21 -6.42 -14.26
CA HIS A 226 -10.77 -5.06 -14.30
C HIS A 226 -11.21 -4.59 -15.71
N ASP A 227 -11.25 -5.48 -16.69
CA ASP A 227 -11.71 -5.21 -18.06
C ASP A 227 -12.62 -6.34 -18.59
N ASN A 228 -13.38 -6.03 -19.64
CA ASN A 228 -14.35 -6.94 -20.27
C ASN A 228 -13.73 -7.74 -21.43
N SER A 229 -12.42 -7.96 -21.42
CA SER A 229 -11.73 -8.65 -22.51
C SER A 229 -12.22 -10.10 -22.61
N LYS A 230 -12.32 -10.63 -23.84
CA LYS A 230 -12.52 -12.07 -24.01
C LYS A 230 -11.27 -12.80 -23.53
N HIS A 231 -11.42 -13.63 -22.50
CA HIS A 231 -10.31 -14.39 -21.94
C HIS A 231 -9.93 -15.57 -22.84
N SER A 232 -8.64 -15.88 -22.95
CA SER A 232 -8.15 -17.06 -23.65
C SER A 232 -8.35 -18.32 -22.80
N ASN A 233 -8.50 -19.48 -23.45
CA ASN A 233 -8.56 -20.76 -22.76
C ASN A 233 -7.30 -21.05 -21.94
N THR A 234 -6.15 -20.50 -22.36
CA THR A 234 -4.87 -20.64 -21.64
C THR A 234 -4.86 -19.95 -20.27
N LEU A 235 -5.79 -19.01 -20.01
CA LEU A 235 -5.92 -18.39 -18.69
C LEU A 235 -6.28 -19.44 -17.62
N GLU A 236 -7.21 -20.35 -17.92
CA GLU A 236 -7.67 -21.36 -16.97
C GLU A 236 -6.56 -22.36 -16.62
N GLU A 237 -5.74 -22.74 -17.59
CA GLU A 237 -4.58 -23.62 -17.38
C GLU A 237 -3.49 -22.96 -16.51
N TYR A 238 -3.37 -21.63 -16.62
CA TYR A 238 -2.38 -20.84 -15.90
C TYR A 238 -2.83 -20.48 -14.47
N PHE A 239 -4.14 -20.46 -14.24
CA PHE A 239 -4.81 -20.23 -12.96
C PHE A 239 -5.73 -21.41 -12.57
N PRO A 240 -5.19 -22.62 -12.39
CA PRO A 240 -5.95 -23.87 -12.37
C PRO A 240 -7.00 -23.97 -11.25
N ILE A 241 -6.82 -23.24 -10.14
CA ILE A 241 -7.75 -23.25 -9.00
C ILE A 241 -8.54 -21.94 -8.87
N ALA A 242 -8.25 -20.93 -9.70
CA ALA A 242 -8.82 -19.62 -9.51
C ALA A 242 -10.25 -19.56 -10.05
N LYS A 243 -11.17 -19.01 -9.25
CA LYS A 243 -12.45 -18.53 -9.76
C LYS A 243 -12.23 -17.19 -10.47
N VAL A 244 -12.32 -17.19 -11.79
CA VAL A 244 -12.26 -15.96 -12.60
C VAL A 244 -13.56 -15.16 -12.43
N ILE A 245 -13.46 -13.90 -12.01
CA ILE A 245 -14.59 -13.00 -11.76
C ILE A 245 -14.46 -11.79 -12.70
N PRO A 246 -15.28 -11.70 -13.76
CA PRO A 246 -15.31 -10.55 -14.64
C PRO A 246 -15.96 -9.35 -13.95
N ARG A 247 -15.61 -8.13 -14.37
CA ARG A 247 -16.04 -6.86 -13.77
C ARG A 247 -17.52 -6.49 -13.95
N SER A 248 -18.43 -7.45 -14.06
CA SER A 248 -19.87 -7.16 -14.16
C SER A 248 -20.55 -6.94 -12.80
N VAL A 249 -19.84 -6.99 -11.68
CA VAL A 249 -20.44 -6.91 -10.33
C VAL A 249 -19.52 -6.16 -9.34
N PHE A 250 -19.37 -4.84 -9.47
CA PHE A 250 -18.96 -3.93 -8.38
C PHE A 250 -19.46 -2.51 -8.65
#